data_AF-A0AAE1Z772-F1
#
_entry.id   AF-A0AAE1Z772-F1
#
_cell.length_a   1.000
_cell.length_b   1.000
_cell.length_c   1.000
_cell.angle_alpha   90.00
_cell.angle_beta   90.00
_cell.angle_gamma   90.00
#
_symmetry.space_group_name_H-M   'P 1'
#
loop_
_entity.id
_entity.type
_entity.pdbx_description
1 polymer ?
#
loop_
_entity_poly.entity_id
_entity_poly.type
_entity_poly.pdbx_seq_one_letter_code
_entity_poly.pdbx_strand_id
1 'polypeptide(L)'
;MITMHTTKYLCIILLFIFSNLIICKRNKLKLAKEIREVFQLHKYYRNSIRFCKIPGQPPAKYLSKLKWNKHLAEKAQITADRCDYAYDSPSDMRFDEFTSVAQNIADSPTIEKAVASWFVEHKNYTYDDNTCKDTCMQYKQLVRGEETEIGCGVKKCKKSYLVVCNYSPAVDDEVQPYEKGTLDQCDNVDDAEY
;
A
#
# COMPACT_ATOMS: atom_id res chain seq x y z
N MET A 1 45.86 -44.09 7.53
CA MET A 1 44.69 -43.90 8.43
C MET A 1 44.43 -42.42 8.75
N ILE A 2 44.67 -41.49 7.81
CA ILE A 2 44.51 -40.03 8.02
C ILE A 2 43.50 -39.43 7.02
N THR A 3 43.27 -40.10 5.88
CA THR A 3 42.38 -39.67 4.80
C THR A 3 40.89 -39.78 5.12
N MET A 4 40.47 -40.71 5.97
CA MET A 4 39.04 -40.87 6.32
C MET A 4 38.52 -39.78 7.27
N HIS A 5 39.37 -39.25 8.14
CA HIS A 5 38.95 -38.22 9.10
C HIS A 5 38.71 -36.88 8.41
N THR A 6 39.59 -36.47 7.50
CA THR A 6 39.47 -35.22 6.75
C THR A 6 38.23 -35.18 5.84
N THR A 7 37.88 -36.30 5.19
CA THR A 7 36.65 -36.40 4.36
C THR A 7 35.37 -36.25 5.19
N LYS A 8 35.35 -36.77 6.43
CA LYS A 8 34.21 -36.61 7.35
C LYS A 8 34.00 -35.15 7.76
N TYR A 9 35.07 -34.44 8.11
CA TYR A 9 35.00 -33.02 8.47
C TYR A 9 34.56 -32.15 7.28
N LEU A 10 35.05 -32.43 6.08
CA LEU A 10 34.66 -31.71 4.87
C LEU A 10 33.15 -31.88 4.55
N CYS A 11 32.61 -33.10 4.71
CA CYS A 11 31.18 -33.35 4.54
C CYS A 11 30.31 -32.64 5.58
N ILE A 12 30.75 -32.60 6.85
CA ILE A 12 30.02 -31.91 7.91
C ILE A 12 29.99 -30.39 7.65
N ILE A 13 31.13 -29.79 7.24
CA ILE A 13 31.20 -28.37 6.89
C ILE A 13 30.31 -28.06 5.68
N LEU A 14 30.34 -28.89 4.64
CA LEU A 14 29.47 -28.72 3.47
C LEU A 14 27.99 -28.85 3.81
N LEU A 15 27.61 -29.77 4.71
CA LEU A 15 26.23 -29.90 5.20
C LEU A 15 25.79 -28.71 6.04
N PHE A 16 26.66 -28.14 6.88
CA PHE A 16 26.38 -26.90 7.62
C PHE A 16 26.26 -25.68 6.68
N ILE A 17 27.08 -25.60 5.63
CA ILE A 17 26.97 -24.53 4.63
C ILE A 17 25.68 -24.71 3.81
N PHE A 18 25.32 -25.94 3.42
CA PHE A 18 24.05 -26.23 2.75
C PHE A 18 22.84 -25.97 3.65
N SER A 19 22.90 -26.30 4.94
CA SER A 19 21.81 -26.01 5.88
C SER A 19 21.64 -24.50 6.10
N ASN A 20 22.73 -23.74 6.20
CA ASN A 20 22.68 -22.27 6.25
C ASN A 20 22.17 -21.66 4.93
N LEU A 21 22.53 -22.22 3.77
CA LEU A 21 21.99 -21.83 2.46
C LEU A 21 20.48 -22.15 2.34
N ILE A 22 20.01 -23.25 2.94
CA ILE A 22 18.58 -23.63 2.98
C ILE A 22 17.79 -22.76 3.97
N ILE A 23 18.36 -22.40 5.12
CA ILE A 23 17.75 -21.45 6.08
C ILE A 23 17.70 -20.03 5.49
N CYS A 24 18.62 -19.69 4.58
CA CYS A 24 18.60 -18.45 3.81
C CYS A 24 17.70 -18.50 2.56
N LYS A 25 16.86 -19.53 2.38
CA LYS A 25 15.68 -19.39 1.51
C LYS A 25 14.74 -18.38 2.16
N ARG A 26 14.92 -17.11 1.77
CA ARG A 26 14.04 -15.96 2.00
C ARG A 26 12.61 -16.40 2.33
N ASN A 27 12.22 -16.34 3.60
CA ASN A 27 10.82 -16.24 3.98
C ASN A 27 10.28 -14.93 3.39
N LYS A 28 9.84 -14.95 2.13
CA LYS A 28 9.02 -13.86 1.60
C LYS A 28 7.76 -13.84 2.47
N LEU A 29 7.63 -12.81 3.30
CA LEU A 29 6.46 -12.61 4.16
C LEU A 29 5.21 -12.68 3.28
N LYS A 30 4.42 -13.74 3.43
CA LYS A 30 3.17 -13.90 2.69
C LYS A 30 2.11 -13.07 3.41
N LEU A 31 1.70 -11.97 2.80
CA LEU A 31 0.62 -11.12 3.33
C LEU A 31 -0.67 -11.95 3.52
N ALA A 32 -1.43 -11.63 4.58
CA ALA A 32 -2.75 -12.20 4.83
C ALA A 32 -3.69 -11.95 3.63
N LYS A 33 -4.73 -12.77 3.47
CA LYS A 33 -5.62 -12.68 2.29
C LYS A 33 -6.28 -11.31 2.20
N GLU A 34 -6.81 -10.83 3.31
CA GLU A 34 -7.47 -9.53 3.48
C GLU A 34 -6.53 -8.38 3.12
N ILE A 35 -5.30 -8.43 3.62
CA ILE A 35 -4.26 -7.44 3.32
C ILE A 35 -3.88 -7.45 1.83
N ARG A 36 -3.75 -8.64 1.23
CA ARG A 36 -3.50 -8.76 -0.20
C ARG A 36 -4.63 -8.13 -1.02
N GLU A 37 -5.87 -8.33 -0.61
CA GLU A 37 -7.04 -7.74 -1.27
C GLU A 37 -6.97 -6.20 -1.24
N VAL A 38 -6.72 -5.60 -0.08
CA VAL A 38 -6.53 -4.14 0.05
C VAL A 38 -5.42 -3.65 -0.88
N PHE A 39 -4.26 -4.31 -0.86
CA PHE A 39 -3.10 -3.90 -1.68
C PHE A 39 -3.37 -4.02 -3.18
N GLN A 40 -4.07 -5.08 -3.62
CA GLN A 40 -4.46 -5.24 -5.03
C GLN A 40 -5.47 -4.18 -5.47
N LEU A 41 -6.41 -3.78 -4.61
CA LEU A 41 -7.36 -2.71 -4.90
C LEU A 41 -6.65 -1.36 -5.07
N HIS A 42 -5.62 -1.05 -4.28
CA HIS A 42 -4.79 0.14 -4.50
C HIS A 42 -4.12 0.12 -5.87
N LYS A 43 -3.50 -1.01 -6.24
CA LYS A 43 -2.89 -1.18 -7.56
C LYS A 43 -3.93 -0.98 -8.66
N TYR A 44 -5.10 -1.60 -8.53
CA TYR A 44 -6.19 -1.51 -9.50
C TYR A 44 -6.66 -0.06 -9.72
N TYR A 45 -6.95 0.66 -8.64
CA TYR A 45 -7.47 2.04 -8.74
C TYR A 45 -6.41 3.03 -9.24
N ARG A 46 -5.16 2.92 -8.76
CA ARG A 46 -4.03 3.73 -9.26
C ARG A 46 -3.81 3.50 -10.75
N ASN A 47 -3.85 2.24 -11.20
CA ASN A 47 -3.74 1.92 -12.63
C ASN A 47 -4.94 2.42 -13.44
N SER A 48 -6.14 2.43 -12.86
CA SER A 48 -7.33 2.94 -13.55
C SER A 48 -7.22 4.44 -13.87
N ILE A 49 -6.58 5.22 -12.99
CA ILE A 49 -6.24 6.63 -13.27
C ILE A 49 -5.23 6.71 -14.43
N ARG A 50 -4.11 5.98 -14.35
CA ARG A 50 -3.07 6.00 -15.40
C ARG A 50 -3.58 5.60 -16.78
N PHE A 51 -4.47 4.61 -16.82
CA PHE A 51 -5.02 4.05 -18.06
C PHE A 51 -6.30 4.75 -18.52
N CYS A 52 -6.56 5.97 -18.03
CA CYS A 52 -7.64 6.83 -18.54
C CYS A 52 -9.03 6.17 -18.42
N LYS A 53 -9.20 5.28 -17.42
CA LYS A 53 -10.43 4.52 -17.21
C LYS A 53 -11.46 5.28 -16.37
N ILE A 54 -11.09 6.46 -15.87
CA ILE A 54 -11.88 7.23 -14.89
C ILE A 54 -12.37 8.52 -15.55
N PRO A 55 -13.66 8.58 -15.93
CA PRO A 55 -14.24 9.79 -16.51
C PRO A 55 -14.12 10.97 -15.55
N GLY A 56 -13.77 12.14 -16.10
CA GLY A 56 -13.64 13.38 -15.33
C GLY A 56 -12.33 13.51 -14.54
N GLN A 57 -11.43 12.52 -14.60
CA GLN A 57 -10.11 12.59 -14.00
C GLN A 57 -9.04 12.44 -15.09
N PRO A 58 -8.04 13.34 -15.18
CA PRO A 58 -6.98 13.17 -16.15
C PRO A 58 -6.05 12.02 -15.74
N PRO A 59 -5.33 11.39 -16.69
CA PRO A 59 -4.32 10.41 -16.33
C PRO A 59 -3.23 11.04 -15.49
N ALA A 60 -2.64 10.22 -14.62
CA ALA A 60 -1.41 10.57 -13.95
C ALA A 60 -0.23 10.30 -14.90
N LYS A 61 0.66 11.28 -15.05
CA LYS A 61 1.94 11.10 -15.76
C LYS A 61 2.75 9.98 -15.13
N TYR A 62 2.74 9.94 -13.81
CA TYR A 62 3.42 8.93 -13.00
C TYR A 62 2.70 8.75 -11.66
N LEU A 63 2.61 7.50 -11.20
CA LEU A 63 2.22 7.16 -9.84
C LEU A 63 3.26 6.20 -9.30
N SER A 64 3.90 6.53 -8.18
CA SER A 64 4.92 5.67 -7.58
C SER A 64 4.38 4.28 -7.28
N LYS A 65 5.24 3.27 -7.49
CA LYS A 65 4.97 1.90 -7.07
C LYS A 65 5.00 1.83 -5.54
N LEU A 66 3.86 1.49 -4.96
CA LEU A 66 3.75 1.30 -3.52
C LEU A 66 4.49 0.04 -3.08
N LYS A 67 5.36 0.20 -2.09
CA LYS A 67 6.06 -0.88 -1.40
C LYS A 67 5.39 -1.14 -0.07
N TRP A 68 5.27 -2.42 0.28
CA TRP A 68 4.69 -2.79 1.56
C TRP A 68 5.67 -2.51 2.70
N ASN A 69 5.26 -1.68 3.64
CA ASN A 69 6.03 -1.39 4.84
C ASN A 69 5.38 -2.03 6.08
N LYS A 70 6.18 -2.79 6.85
CA LYS A 70 5.67 -3.51 8.02
C LYS A 70 5.33 -2.59 9.19
N HIS A 71 6.11 -1.55 9.45
CA HIS A 71 5.87 -0.65 10.58
C HIS A 71 4.59 0.17 10.36
N LEU A 72 4.38 0.68 9.13
CA LEU A 72 3.12 1.33 8.74
C LEU A 72 1.92 0.38 8.96
N ALA A 73 2.07 -0.88 8.57
CA ALA A 73 1.02 -1.88 8.68
C ALA A 73 0.73 -2.29 10.12
N GLU A 74 1.74 -2.43 10.97
CA GLU A 74 1.58 -2.73 12.39
C GLU A 74 0.78 -1.63 13.09
N LYS A 75 1.09 -0.37 12.80
CA LYS A 75 0.30 0.77 13.30
C LYS A 75 -1.12 0.78 12.77
N ALA A 76 -1.31 0.59 11.46
CA ALA A 76 -2.64 0.50 10.87
C ALA A 76 -3.47 -0.65 11.47
N GLN A 77 -2.83 -1.78 11.79
CA GLN A 77 -3.48 -2.93 12.42
C GLN A 77 -3.88 -2.65 13.86
N ILE A 78 -3.04 -1.97 14.65
CA ILE A 78 -3.39 -1.51 16.01
C ILE A 78 -4.67 -0.67 15.97
N THR A 79 -4.79 0.23 15.00
CA THR A 79 -5.97 1.09 14.82
C THR A 79 -7.18 0.29 14.38
N ALA A 80 -7.02 -0.60 13.38
CA ALA A 80 -8.09 -1.48 12.95
C ALA A 80 -8.61 -2.39 14.09
N ASP A 81 -7.73 -2.85 14.98
CA ASP A 81 -8.10 -3.73 16.10
C ASP A 81 -8.99 -3.06 17.15
N ARG A 82 -9.03 -1.72 17.21
CA ARG A 82 -9.93 -0.97 18.10
C ARG A 82 -11.40 -1.11 17.71
N CYS A 83 -11.69 -1.42 16.44
CA CYS A 83 -13.05 -1.51 15.92
C CYS A 83 -13.90 -0.25 16.13
N ASP A 84 -13.26 0.93 16.10
CA ASP A 84 -13.90 2.24 16.09
C ASP A 84 -13.52 3.04 14.84
N TYR A 85 -14.46 3.80 14.28
CA TYR A 85 -14.18 4.68 13.16
C TYR A 85 -13.55 5.99 13.68
N ALA A 86 -12.25 5.93 13.97
CA ALA A 86 -11.48 7.07 14.45
C ALA A 86 -10.09 7.09 13.82
N TYR A 87 -9.67 8.28 13.40
CA TYR A 87 -8.31 8.51 12.92
C TYR A 87 -7.31 8.51 14.08
N ASP A 88 -6.09 8.05 13.81
CA ASP A 88 -4.99 8.21 14.75
C ASP A 88 -4.59 9.68 14.92
N SER A 89 -4.16 10.05 16.13
CA SER A 89 -3.65 11.40 16.38
C SER A 89 -2.30 11.61 15.67
N PRO A 90 -1.88 12.85 15.39
CA PRO A 90 -0.54 13.12 14.85
C PRO A 90 0.60 12.55 15.69
N SER A 91 0.42 12.41 17.01
CA SER A 91 1.40 11.77 17.90
C SER A 91 1.47 10.24 17.74
N ASP A 92 0.36 9.59 17.40
CA ASP A 92 0.29 8.14 17.22
C ASP A 92 0.91 7.69 15.88
N MET A 93 0.96 8.63 14.92
CA MET A 93 1.44 8.49 13.54
C MET A 93 2.91 8.92 13.36
N ARG A 94 3.71 8.91 14.44
CA ARG A 94 5.15 9.15 14.38
C ARG A 94 5.91 7.85 14.13
N PHE A 95 6.81 7.90 13.15
CA PHE A 95 7.71 6.82 12.78
C PHE A 95 9.12 7.38 12.70
N ASP A 96 10.12 6.63 13.17
CA ASP A 96 11.51 7.08 13.14
C ASP A 96 12.04 7.14 11.70
N GLU A 97 11.46 6.33 10.80
CA GLU A 97 11.87 6.20 9.41
C GLU A 97 11.16 7.16 8.44
N PHE A 98 10.06 7.80 8.87
CA PHE A 98 9.22 8.63 8.00
C PHE A 98 9.03 10.03 8.55
N THR A 99 9.26 11.03 7.69
CA THR A 99 9.04 12.44 8.01
C THR A 99 7.56 12.78 8.14
N SER A 100 6.70 12.12 7.36
CA SER A 100 5.26 12.35 7.34
C SER A 100 4.52 11.07 6.93
N VAL A 101 3.34 10.85 7.53
CA VAL A 101 2.47 9.70 7.25
C VAL A 101 1.01 10.16 7.22
N ALA A 102 0.28 9.74 6.19
CA ALA A 102 -1.15 9.98 6.04
C ALA A 102 -1.93 8.68 6.27
N GLN A 103 -3.23 8.81 6.53
CA GLN A 103 -4.10 7.68 6.87
C GLN A 103 -5.43 7.74 6.11
N ASN A 104 -5.85 6.59 5.59
CA ASN A 104 -7.22 6.34 5.17
C ASN A 104 -7.87 5.31 6.11
N ILE A 105 -9.17 5.49 6.38
CA ILE A 105 -9.99 4.60 7.21
C ILE A 105 -11.36 4.38 6.57
N ALA A 106 -11.86 3.16 6.60
CA ALA A 106 -13.21 2.82 6.14
C ALA A 106 -13.80 1.70 6.99
N ASP A 107 -15.06 1.85 7.38
CA ASP A 107 -15.89 0.79 7.96
C ASP A 107 -16.92 0.34 6.91
N SER A 108 -16.83 -0.91 6.46
CA SER A 108 -17.69 -1.40 5.38
C SER A 108 -17.97 -2.90 5.47
N PRO A 109 -19.11 -3.41 4.96
CA PRO A 109 -19.43 -4.84 4.98
C PRO A 109 -18.39 -5.76 4.30
N THR A 110 -17.58 -5.21 3.40
CA THR A 110 -16.54 -5.93 2.64
C THR A 110 -15.33 -5.03 2.42
N ILE A 111 -14.15 -5.62 2.30
CA ILE A 111 -12.89 -4.90 2.01
C ILE A 111 -12.98 -4.15 0.67
N GLU A 112 -13.52 -4.79 -0.37
CA GLU A 112 -13.76 -4.14 -1.67
C GLU A 112 -14.53 -2.82 -1.53
N LYS A 113 -15.69 -2.84 -0.85
CA LYS A 113 -16.50 -1.65 -0.61
C LYS A 113 -15.78 -0.59 0.23
N ALA A 114 -14.92 -0.98 1.17
CA ALA A 114 -14.13 -0.04 1.97
C ALA A 114 -13.12 0.75 1.11
N VAL A 115 -12.38 0.08 0.23
CA VAL A 115 -11.44 0.77 -0.67
C VAL A 115 -12.19 1.51 -1.79
N ALA A 116 -13.32 0.96 -2.26
CA ALA A 116 -14.17 1.62 -3.24
C ALA A 116 -14.80 2.91 -2.70
N SER A 117 -15.13 2.99 -1.41
CA SER A 117 -15.65 4.23 -0.81
C SER A 117 -14.61 5.34 -0.76
N TRP A 118 -13.32 5.02 -0.62
CA TRP A 118 -12.26 6.03 -0.77
C TRP A 118 -12.18 6.49 -2.22
N PHE A 119 -12.19 5.55 -3.16
CA PHE A 119 -12.00 5.88 -4.56
C PHE A 119 -13.17 6.69 -5.14
N VAL A 120 -14.42 6.38 -4.78
CA VAL A 120 -15.62 7.00 -5.38
C VAL A 120 -15.70 8.51 -5.14
N GLU A 121 -14.97 9.03 -4.16
CA GLU A 121 -14.80 10.46 -3.93
C GLU A 121 -14.21 11.20 -5.16
N HIS A 122 -13.61 10.49 -6.12
CA HIS A 122 -13.20 11.04 -7.42
C HIS A 122 -14.33 11.77 -8.16
N LYS A 123 -15.60 11.45 -7.85
CA LYS A 123 -16.77 12.10 -8.43
C LYS A 123 -17.00 13.52 -7.89
N ASN A 124 -16.47 13.80 -6.71
CA ASN A 124 -16.59 15.10 -6.03
C ASN A 124 -15.39 16.02 -6.31
N TYR A 125 -14.30 15.46 -6.86
CA TYR A 125 -13.04 16.16 -7.09
C TYR A 125 -12.92 16.68 -8.53
N THR A 126 -12.59 17.96 -8.69
CA THR A 126 -12.23 18.55 -9.98
C THR A 126 -10.72 18.78 -10.01
N TYR A 127 -9.99 18.01 -10.83
CA TYR A 127 -8.53 18.04 -10.85
C TYR A 127 -7.95 19.40 -11.25
N ASP A 128 -8.45 20.00 -12.34
CA ASP A 128 -7.85 21.19 -12.94
C ASP A 128 -7.90 22.41 -12.00
N ASP A 129 -9.00 22.57 -11.25
CA ASP A 129 -9.17 23.64 -10.27
C ASP A 129 -8.75 23.22 -8.85
N ASN A 130 -8.36 21.95 -8.66
CA ASN A 130 -8.11 21.32 -7.38
C ASN A 130 -9.24 21.53 -6.34
N THR A 131 -10.50 21.56 -6.80
CA THR A 131 -11.66 21.79 -5.94
C THR A 131 -12.33 20.49 -5.54
N CYS A 132 -12.88 20.48 -4.32
CA CYS A 132 -13.68 19.39 -3.80
C CYS A 132 -15.08 19.90 -3.44
N LYS A 133 -16.13 19.21 -3.92
CA LYS A 133 -17.52 19.57 -3.63
C LYS A 133 -18.05 18.98 -2.31
N ASP A 134 -17.40 17.94 -1.80
CA ASP A 134 -17.79 17.21 -0.60
C ASP A 134 -16.55 16.55 0.03
N THR A 135 -16.48 15.22 0.09
CA THR A 135 -15.27 14.50 0.50
C THR A 135 -14.43 14.11 -0.72
N CYS A 136 -13.12 14.35 -0.63
CA CYS A 136 -12.12 14.00 -1.65
C CYS A 136 -10.78 13.50 -1.08
N MET A 137 -10.55 13.67 0.22
CA MET A 137 -9.24 13.43 0.82
C MET A 137 -8.82 11.96 0.69
N GLN A 138 -9.75 11.02 0.84
CA GLN A 138 -9.42 9.59 0.79
C GLN A 138 -9.12 9.15 -0.65
N TYR A 139 -9.83 9.71 -1.64
CA TYR A 139 -9.47 9.54 -3.06
C TYR A 139 -8.09 10.12 -3.35
N LYS A 140 -7.85 11.40 -3.01
CA LYS A 140 -6.57 12.08 -3.27
C LYS A 140 -5.40 11.33 -2.64
N GLN A 141 -5.60 10.78 -1.45
CA GLN A 141 -4.65 9.93 -0.75
C GLN A 141 -4.39 8.61 -1.52
N LEU A 142 -5.44 7.88 -1.89
CA LEU A 142 -5.31 6.59 -2.60
C LEU A 142 -4.53 6.71 -3.92
N VAL A 143 -4.69 7.83 -4.61
CA VAL A 143 -4.08 8.11 -5.92
C VAL A 143 -2.85 9.03 -5.84
N ARG A 144 -2.28 9.26 -4.66
CA ARG A 144 -1.14 10.18 -4.51
C ARG A 144 0.11 9.69 -5.26
N GLY A 145 0.70 10.53 -6.10
CA GLY A 145 1.80 10.16 -6.99
C GLY A 145 3.13 9.92 -6.28
N GLU A 146 3.40 10.69 -5.23
CA GLU A 146 4.68 10.76 -4.52
C GLU A 146 4.84 9.68 -3.46
N GLU A 147 3.74 9.05 -3.04
CA GLU A 147 3.76 7.99 -2.02
C GLU A 147 4.44 6.73 -2.51
N THR A 148 5.40 6.23 -1.74
CA THR A 148 6.21 5.06 -2.09
C THR A 148 6.01 3.90 -1.13
N GLU A 149 5.54 4.16 0.08
CA GLU A 149 5.37 3.17 1.15
C GLU A 149 3.90 3.11 1.58
N ILE A 150 3.38 1.89 1.76
CA ILE A 150 2.03 1.64 2.26
C ILE A 150 2.07 0.50 3.29
N GLY A 151 1.31 0.65 4.36
CA GLY A 151 1.00 -0.45 5.26
C GLY A 151 -0.44 -0.36 5.74
N CYS A 152 -1.16 -1.48 5.68
CA CYS A 152 -2.58 -1.52 6.02
C CYS A 152 -2.88 -2.54 7.12
N GLY A 153 -3.92 -2.26 7.89
CA GLY A 153 -4.53 -3.13 8.87
C GLY A 153 -5.98 -3.42 8.50
N VAL A 154 -6.43 -4.64 8.77
CA VAL A 154 -7.82 -5.04 8.53
C VAL A 154 -8.32 -5.80 9.74
N LYS A 155 -9.48 -5.39 10.25
CA LYS A 155 -10.17 -6.09 11.32
C LYS A 155 -11.63 -6.31 10.97
N LYS A 156 -12.11 -7.54 11.15
CA LYS A 156 -13.55 -7.83 11.11
C LYS A 156 -14.19 -7.42 12.44
N CYS A 157 -15.04 -6.40 12.39
CA CYS A 157 -15.74 -5.80 13.53
C CYS A 157 -17.23 -6.14 13.43
N LYS A 158 -17.64 -7.25 14.08
CA LYS A 158 -19.00 -7.80 13.99
C LYS A 158 -19.41 -8.12 12.53
N LYS A 159 -20.18 -7.23 11.88
CA LYS A 159 -20.75 -7.41 10.54
C LYS A 159 -19.97 -6.67 9.45
N SER A 160 -18.99 -5.86 9.81
CA SER A 160 -18.20 -5.07 8.88
C SER A 160 -16.70 -5.31 9.06
N TYR A 161 -15.91 -4.72 8.18
CA TYR A 161 -14.47 -4.66 8.22
C TYR A 161 -14.07 -3.21 8.43
N LEU A 162 -13.26 -2.96 9.45
CA LEU A 162 -12.50 -1.72 9.59
C LEU A 162 -11.19 -1.90 8.84
N VAL A 163 -10.99 -1.11 7.80
CA VAL A 163 -9.81 -1.09 6.94
C VAL A 163 -9.09 0.22 7.19
N VAL A 164 -7.82 0.14 7.58
CA VAL A 164 -6.94 1.29 7.82
C VAL A 164 -5.72 1.14 6.93
N CYS A 165 -5.30 2.19 6.24
CA CYS A 165 -4.05 2.23 5.50
C CYS A 165 -3.26 3.48 5.85
N ASN A 166 -1.98 3.30 6.10
CA ASN A 166 -1.01 4.35 6.34
C ASN A 166 -0.06 4.45 5.15
N TYR A 167 0.28 5.68 4.75
CA TYR A 167 1.06 5.96 3.54
C TYR A 167 2.19 6.93 3.83
N SER A 168 3.31 6.78 3.13
CA SER A 168 4.44 7.71 3.24
C SER A 168 5.16 7.94 1.90
N PRO A 169 5.68 9.16 1.64
CA PRO A 169 5.47 10.38 2.44
C PRO A 169 4.02 10.88 2.36
N ALA A 170 3.51 11.48 3.44
CA ALA A 170 2.31 12.30 3.32
C ALA A 170 2.66 13.60 2.58
N VAL A 171 1.74 14.01 1.72
CA VAL A 171 1.84 15.26 0.95
C VAL A 171 0.68 16.16 1.37
N ASP A 172 0.90 17.46 1.24
CA ASP A 172 -0.11 18.49 1.42
C ASP A 172 -1.42 18.12 0.68
N ASP A 173 -2.55 18.25 1.35
CA ASP A 173 -3.87 18.00 0.77
C ASP A 173 -4.37 19.17 -0.07
N GLU A 174 -3.70 20.32 -0.04
CA GLU A 174 -3.95 21.50 -0.87
C GLU A 174 -3.33 21.43 -2.27
N VAL A 175 -2.60 20.38 -2.62
CA VAL A 175 -2.07 20.16 -3.98
C VAL A 175 -2.81 19.04 -4.72
N GLN A 176 -2.70 19.02 -6.06
CA GLN A 176 -3.21 17.92 -6.87
C GLN A 176 -2.60 16.57 -6.42
N PRO A 177 -3.35 15.46 -6.53
CA PRO A 177 -2.87 14.16 -6.08
C PRO A 177 -1.73 13.58 -6.93
N TYR A 178 -1.50 14.07 -8.14
CA TYR A 178 -0.45 13.57 -9.02
C TYR A 178 -0.13 14.60 -10.08
N GLU A 179 0.97 14.43 -10.83
CA GLU A 179 1.23 15.24 -12.01
C GLU A 179 0.34 14.79 -13.19
N LYS A 180 -0.29 15.75 -13.88
CA LYS A 180 -1.18 15.50 -15.02
C LYS A 180 -0.39 14.90 -16.20
N GLY A 181 -0.83 13.75 -16.69
CA GLY A 181 -0.32 13.10 -17.89
C GLY A 181 -1.07 13.52 -19.16
N THR A 182 -0.62 13.00 -20.30
CA THR A 182 -1.28 13.15 -21.61
C THR A 182 -2.02 11.88 -21.99
N LEU A 183 -2.96 11.98 -22.93
CA LEU A 183 -3.73 10.82 -23.40
C LEU A 183 -2.85 9.79 -24.13
N ASP A 184 -1.76 10.21 -24.77
CA ASP A 184 -0.83 9.28 -25.42
C ASP A 184 -0.10 8.36 -24.42
N GLN A 185 -0.14 8.70 -23.13
CA GLN A 185 0.44 7.89 -22.06
C GLN A 185 -0.50 6.79 -21.56
N CYS A 186 -1.78 6.80 -21.93
CA CYS A 186 -2.75 5.77 -21.52
C CYS A 186 -2.37 4.37 -22.04
N ASP A 187 -1.76 4.29 -23.22
CA ASP A 187 -1.49 3.05 -23.96
C ASP A 187 -0.05 2.53 -23.82
N ASN A 188 0.84 3.31 -23.18
CA ASN A 188 2.30 3.09 -23.16
C ASN A 188 2.81 2.75 -21.77
N VAL A 189 2.34 1.65 -21.17
CA VAL A 189 2.87 1.20 -19.87
C VAL A 189 3.04 -0.30 -19.85
N ASP A 190 4.24 -0.74 -19.49
CA ASP A 190 4.54 -2.14 -19.22
C ASP A 190 3.85 -2.56 -17.91
N ASP A 191 2.87 -3.44 -18.00
CA ASP A 191 2.18 -4.04 -16.84
C ASP A 191 3.15 -4.76 -15.88
N ALA A 192 4.37 -5.09 -16.35
CA ALA A 192 5.41 -5.74 -15.56
C ALA A 192 6.08 -4.82 -14.52
N GLU A 193 5.93 -3.49 -14.61
CA GLU A 193 6.53 -2.57 -13.65
C GLU A 193 5.76 -2.44 -12.32
N TYR A 194 4.53 -2.95 -12.22
CA TYR A 194 3.65 -2.75 -11.06
C TYR A 194 3.29 -4.04 -10.35
#